data_AF-W6LAI0-F1
#
_entry.id   AF-W6LAI0-F1
#
_cell.length_a   1.000
_cell.length_b   1.000
_cell.length_c   1.000
_cell.angle_alpha   90.00
_cell.angle_beta   90.00
_cell.angle_gamma   90.00
#
_symmetry.space_group_name_H-M   'P 1'
#
loop_
_entity.id
_entity.type
_entity.pdbx_description
1 polymer ?
#
loop_
_entity_poly.entity_id
_entity_poly.type
_entity_poly.pdbx_seq_one_letter_code
_entity_poly.pdbx_strand_id
1 'polypeptide(L)'
;MPSATIIVELPRNRLLKEGCSDDDFLINQLSGINDHPEEDGLPLRRWLIREAHVALLSNLKLTEVTLKPKAEKTSRTHFLIRIEDSDA
;
A
#
# COMPACT_ATOMS: atom_id res chain seq x y z
N MET A 1 13.70 18.45 -9.09
CA MET A 1 13.10 18.11 -7.79
C MET A 1 13.17 16.61 -7.58
N PRO A 2 13.62 16.15 -6.40
CA PRO A 2 13.73 14.73 -6.07
C PRO A 2 12.34 14.07 -6.04
N SER A 3 12.30 12.78 -6.36
CA SER A 3 11.11 11.93 -6.22
C SER A 3 10.66 11.92 -4.77
N ALA A 4 9.40 12.23 -4.49
CA ALA A 4 8.86 12.12 -3.14
C ALA A 4 8.57 10.64 -2.84
N THR A 5 9.19 10.10 -1.80
CA THR A 5 8.86 8.75 -1.31
C THR A 5 8.00 8.89 -0.07
N ILE A 6 6.78 8.38 -0.14
CA ILE A 6 5.85 8.29 0.99
C ILE A 6 6.04 6.91 1.61
N ILE A 7 6.38 6.87 2.89
CA ILE A 7 6.56 5.62 3.63
C ILE A 7 5.28 5.34 4.41
N VAL A 8 4.80 4.10 4.35
CA VAL A 8 3.60 3.64 5.05
C VAL A 8 3.95 2.34 5.75
N GLU A 9 3.56 2.21 7.02
CA GLU A 9 3.77 1.00 7.81
C GLU A 9 2.45 0.26 7.95
N LEU A 10 2.40 -0.99 7.50
CA LEU A 10 1.21 -1.84 7.53
C LEU A 10 1.51 -3.17 8.24
N PRO A 11 0.63 -3.63 9.14
CA PRO A 11 0.85 -4.87 9.87
C PRO A 11 0.63 -6.10 8.99
N ARG A 12 1.60 -7.02 8.99
CA ARG A 12 1.61 -8.25 8.20
C ARG A 12 0.36 -9.10 8.41
N ASN A 13 -0.04 -9.30 9.67
CA ASN A 13 -1.15 -10.17 10.05
C ASN A 13 -2.49 -9.73 9.44
N ARG A 14 -2.70 -8.43 9.22
CA ARG A 14 -3.90 -7.89 8.56
C ARG A 14 -3.73 -7.89 7.05
N LEU A 15 -2.54 -7.58 6.54
CA LEU A 15 -2.26 -7.65 5.12
C LEU A 15 -2.44 -9.07 4.56
N LEU A 16 -2.20 -10.12 5.34
CA LEU A 16 -2.42 -11.50 4.88
C LEU A 16 -3.89 -11.94 4.86
N LYS A 17 -4.82 -11.16 5.45
CA LYS A 17 -6.24 -11.52 5.47
C LYS A 17 -6.88 -11.30 4.10
N GLU A 18 -7.82 -12.17 3.76
CA GLU A 18 -8.72 -11.94 2.63
C GLU A 18 -9.55 -10.67 2.88
N GLY A 19 -9.75 -9.87 1.82
CA GLY A 19 -10.49 -8.61 1.91
C GLY A 19 -9.75 -7.48 2.63
N CYS A 20 -8.43 -7.57 2.84
CA CYS A 20 -7.64 -6.54 3.52
C CYS A 20 -7.75 -5.14 2.87
N SER A 21 -8.07 -5.04 1.58
CA SER A 21 -8.31 -3.77 0.89
C SER A 21 -9.49 -2.96 1.44
N ASP A 22 -10.40 -3.61 2.17
CA ASP A 22 -11.54 -3.00 2.84
C ASP A 22 -11.38 -2.97 4.37
N ASP A 23 -10.20 -3.31 4.90
CA ASP A 23 -9.91 -3.19 6.33
C ASP A 23 -9.73 -1.69 6.70
N ASP A 24 -10.69 -1.16 7.46
CA ASP A 24 -10.69 0.24 7.91
C ASP A 24 -9.42 0.64 8.65
N PHE A 25 -8.79 -0.28 9.40
CA PHE A 25 -7.53 -0.01 10.08
C PHE A 25 -6.42 0.23 9.07
N LEU A 26 -6.29 -0.63 8.05
CA LEU A 26 -5.27 -0.48 7.00
C LEU A 26 -5.51 0.80 6.20
N ILE A 27 -6.76 1.11 5.87
CA ILE A 27 -7.14 2.34 5.16
C ILE A 27 -6.80 3.58 6.00
N ASN A 28 -7.00 3.53 7.32
CA ASN A 28 -6.70 4.63 8.24
C ASN A 28 -5.19 4.88 8.39
N GLN A 29 -4.33 3.85 8.26
CA GLN A 29 -2.86 4.06 8.21
C GLN A 29 -2.43 4.91 7.00
N LEU A 30 -3.26 4.95 5.96
CA LEU A 30 -3.04 5.73 4.74
C LEU A 30 -3.78 7.08 4.78
N SER A 31 -4.23 7.58 5.94
CA SER A 31 -5.05 8.81 6.02
C SER A 31 -4.40 10.08 5.46
N GLY A 32 -3.07 10.09 5.30
CA GLY A 32 -2.32 11.17 4.65
C GLY A 32 -2.29 11.11 3.12
N ILE A 33 -2.91 10.09 2.52
CA ILE A 33 -2.93 9.84 1.07
C ILE A 33 -4.35 10.04 0.56
N ASN A 34 -4.49 10.84 -0.50
CA ASN A 34 -5.79 11.03 -1.15
C ASN A 34 -6.19 9.80 -1.96
N ASP A 35 -7.50 9.60 -2.13
CA ASP A 35 -8.05 8.48 -2.91
C ASP A 35 -7.88 8.62 -4.43
N HIS A 36 -7.34 9.76 -4.88
CA HIS A 36 -7.12 10.06 -6.29
C HIS A 36 -5.62 10.15 -6.63
N PRO A 37 -5.23 9.76 -7.86
CA PRO A 37 -6.09 9.15 -8.88
C PRO A 37 -6.49 7.72 -8.53
N GLU A 38 -7.64 7.28 -9.05
CA GLU A 38 -8.04 5.88 -8.93
C GLU A 38 -7.14 4.98 -9.79
N GLU A 39 -6.87 3.77 -9.31
CA GLU A 39 -5.99 2.79 -9.94
C GLU A 39 -6.73 1.46 -10.06
N ASP A 40 -6.79 0.92 -11.27
CA ASP A 40 -7.51 -0.34 -11.58
C ASP A 40 -8.97 -0.35 -11.04
N GLY A 41 -9.65 0.80 -11.07
CA GLY A 41 -11.02 0.97 -10.57
C GLY A 41 -11.17 1.03 -9.05
N LEU A 42 -10.06 1.20 -8.32
CA LEU A 42 -10.05 1.35 -6.87
C LEU A 42 -9.52 2.73 -6.46
N PRO A 43 -10.00 3.28 -5.32
CA PRO A 43 -9.33 4.39 -4.64
C PRO A 43 -7.85 4.07 -4.39
N LEU A 44 -6.97 5.06 -4.54
CA LEU A 44 -5.51 4.87 -4.44
C LEU A 44 -5.10 4.12 -3.16
N ARG A 45 -5.69 4.46 -2.01
CA ARG A 45 -5.40 3.79 -0.74
C ARG A 45 -5.71 2.30 -0.77
N ARG A 46 -6.87 1.92 -1.31
CA ARG A 46 -7.27 0.51 -1.43
C ARG A 46 -6.42 -0.24 -2.43
N TRP A 47 -6.05 0.42 -3.53
CA TRP A 47 -5.12 -0.12 -4.50
C TRP A 47 -3.75 -0.42 -3.87
N LEU A 48 -3.19 0.51 -3.11
CA LEU A 48 -1.91 0.31 -2.41
C LEU A 48 -1.94 -0.91 -1.47
N ILE A 49 -3.03 -1.07 -0.71
CA ILE A 49 -3.21 -2.24 0.18
C ILE A 49 -3.30 -3.53 -0.64
N ARG A 50 -4.09 -3.53 -1.73
CA ARG A 50 -4.26 -4.71 -2.60
C ARG A 50 -2.93 -5.14 -3.22
N GLU A 51 -2.16 -4.21 -3.77
CA GLU A 51 -0.87 -4.53 -4.37
C GLU A 51 0.15 -5.01 -3.33
N ALA A 52 0.17 -4.41 -2.13
CA ALA A 52 1.00 -4.89 -1.02
C ALA A 52 0.61 -6.31 -0.58
N HIS A 53 -0.69 -6.62 -0.51
CA HIS A 53 -1.21 -7.95 -0.22
C HIS A 53 -0.78 -8.97 -1.28
N VAL A 54 -0.97 -8.67 -2.57
CA VAL A 54 -0.58 -9.55 -3.68
C VAL A 54 0.94 -9.81 -3.65
N ALA A 55 1.75 -8.77 -3.46
CA ALA A 55 3.19 -8.89 -3.34
C ALA A 55 3.60 -9.75 -2.14
N LEU A 56 2.96 -9.54 -0.99
CA LEU A 56 3.21 -10.32 0.22
C LEU A 56 2.79 -11.79 0.06
N LEU A 57 1.69 -12.09 -0.62
CA LEU A 57 1.29 -13.47 -0.93
C LEU A 57 2.27 -14.16 -1.87
N SER A 58 2.88 -13.42 -2.80
CA SER A 58 3.91 -13.96 -3.69
C SER A 58 5.24 -14.27 -2.98
N ASN A 59 5.54 -13.51 -1.91
CA ASN A 59 6.71 -13.72 -1.08
C ASN A 59 6.38 -13.45 0.40
N LEU A 60 6.06 -14.51 1.14
CA LEU A 60 5.73 -14.41 2.56
C LEU A 60 6.88 -13.94 3.46
N LYS A 61 8.09 -13.71 2.95
CA LYS A 61 9.20 -13.13 3.72
C LYS A 61 9.45 -11.65 3.39
N LEU A 62 8.59 -11.07 2.57
CA LEU A 62 8.70 -9.67 2.15
C LEU A 62 8.50 -8.75 3.35
N THR A 63 9.41 -7.78 3.51
CA THR A 63 9.42 -6.80 4.60
C THR A 63 9.10 -5.40 4.09
N GLU A 64 9.26 -5.16 2.78
CA GLU A 64 8.94 -3.89 2.15
C GLU A 64 8.56 -4.07 0.68
N VAL A 65 7.71 -3.17 0.20
CA VAL A 65 7.20 -3.14 -1.17
C VAL A 65 7.20 -1.70 -1.66
N THR A 66 7.83 -1.45 -2.80
CA THR A 66 7.75 -0.14 -3.47
C THR A 66 6.67 -0.20 -4.55
N LEU A 67 5.66 0.65 -4.41
CA LEU A 67 4.56 0.81 -5.36
C LEU A 67 4.66 2.16 -6.07
N LYS A 68 4.33 2.14 -7.35
CA LYS A 68 4.23 3.34 -8.18
C LYS A 68 2.85 3.35 -8.86
N PRO A 69 2.02 4.38 -8.63
CA PRO A 69 0.75 4.54 -9.34
C PRO A 69 0.99 4.59 -10.85
N LYS A 70 0.11 3.96 -11.63
CA LYS A 70 0.20 3.89 -13.10
C LYS A 70 -0.56 5.05 -13.77
N ALA A 71 -1.64 5.51 -13.16
CA ALA A 71 -2.52 6.57 -13.67
C ALA A 71 -1.79 7.90 -13.81
N GLU A 72 -0.84 8.19 -12.92
CA GLU A 72 -0.14 9.46 -12.89
C GLU A 72 1.28 9.34 -13.49
N LYS A 73 1.35 9.30 -14.83
CA LYS A 73 2.62 9.15 -15.58
C LYS A 73 3.66 10.25 -15.29
N THR A 74 3.22 11.42 -14.84
CA THR A 74 4.07 12.57 -14.49
C THR A 74 4.48 12.58 -13.01
N SER A 75 3.84 11.76 -12.18
CA SER A 75 4.11 11.68 -10.75
C SER A 75 5.44 10.98 -10.51
N ARG A 76 6.33 11.67 -9.79
CA ARG A 76 7.56 11.07 -9.26
C ARG A 76 7.33 10.45 -7.88
N THR A 77 6.09 10.36 -7.43
CA THR A 77 5.73 9.85 -6.12
C THR A 77 5.86 8.33 -6.09
N HIS A 78 6.59 7.83 -5.11
CA HIS A 78 6.72 6.40 -4.84
C HIS A 78 6.15 6.13 -3.44
N PHE A 79 5.52 4.98 -3.28
CA PHE A 79 5.02 4.51 -1.98
C PHE A 79 5.89 3.35 -1.53
N LEU A 80 6.58 3.51 -0.41
CA LEU A 80 7.30 2.42 0.25
C LEU A 80 6.41 1.88 1.37
N ILE A 81 5.80 0.73 1.13
CA ILE A 81 5.02 0.00 2.12
C ILE A 81 5.97 -0.88 2.93
N ARG A 82 6.18 -0.57 4.20
CA ARG A 82 6.89 -1.41 5.16
C ARG A 82 5.91 -2.35 5.83
N ILE A 83 6.23 -3.63 5.80
CA ILE A 83 5.40 -4.70 6.31
C ILE A 83 5.96 -5.07 7.68
N GLU A 84 5.23 -4.69 8.73
CA GLU A 84 5.67 -4.93 10.10
C GLU A 84 5.10 -6.24 10.65
N ASP A 85 5.97 -7.02 11.28
CA ASP A 85 5.57 -8.12 12.14
C ASP A 85 5.07 -7.56 13.47
N SER A 86 3.85 -7.04 13.47
CA SER A 86 3.16 -6.72 14.72
C SER A 86 2.74 -8.02 15.40
N ASP A 87 3.60 -8.52 16.29
CA ASP A 87 3.25 -9.49 17.35
C ASP A 87 2.26 -8.81 18.31
N ALA A 88 0.99 -8.77 17.95
CA ALA A 88 -0.11 -8.40 18.84
C ALA A 88 -1.02 -9.59 19.08
#